data_AF-A0A834ACS6-F1
#
_entry.id   AF-A0A834ACS6-F1
#
_cell.length_a   1.000
_cell.length_b   1.000
_cell.length_c   1.000
_cell.angle_alpha   90.00
_cell.angle_beta   90.00
_cell.angle_gamma   90.00
#
_symmetry.space_group_name_H-M   'P 1'
#
loop_
_entity.id
_entity.type
_entity.pdbx_description
1 polymer ?
#
loop_
_entity_poly.entity_id
_entity_poly.type
_entity_poly.pdbx_seq_one_letter_code
_entity_poly.pdbx_strand_id
1 'polypeptide(L)'
;MDDEENYSAASKAVRQVLHQLKRLGLVWQDVLPVNIYCKAVGTLLNTAISEIIVRITALEDISTEDGDRLYSLCKTVMDEGPQVFAPLSEESKNRKYQEEVPVYVPKWMPFKELMMMLQASLQEIGDRWADGKGPLAAAFSSSEVKALIRALFQNTERRAAALAKIK
;
A
#
# COMPACT_ATOMS: atom_id res chain seq x y z
N MET A 1 -21.29 -4.18 13.32
CA MET A 1 -20.14 -5.10 13.36
C MET A 1 -19.15 -4.50 14.31
N ASP A 2 -18.55 -5.33 15.15
CA ASP A 2 -17.48 -4.91 16.05
C ASP A 2 -16.22 -4.60 15.20
N ASP A 3 -15.44 -3.58 15.58
CA ASP A 3 -14.27 -3.15 14.82
C ASP A 3 -13.21 -4.25 14.75
N GLU A 4 -13.16 -5.11 15.76
CA GLU A 4 -12.35 -6.34 15.79
C GLU A 4 -12.77 -7.35 14.72
N GLU A 5 -14.08 -7.53 14.52
CA GLU A 5 -14.62 -8.45 13.52
C GLU A 5 -14.32 -7.95 12.10
N ASN A 6 -14.47 -6.64 11.88
CA ASN A 6 -14.11 -5.97 10.64
C ASN A 6 -12.62 -6.14 10.31
N TYR A 7 -11.75 -5.88 11.29
CA TYR A 7 -10.30 -6.05 11.13
C TYR A 7 -9.92 -7.50 10.82
N SER A 8 -10.50 -8.47 11.54
CA SER A 8 -10.28 -9.90 11.29
C SER A 8 -10.71 -10.29 9.87
N ALA A 9 -11.87 -9.81 9.41
CA ALA A 9 -12.35 -10.07 8.06
C ALA A 9 -11.44 -9.46 6.99
N ALA A 10 -10.99 -8.21 7.17
CA ALA A 10 -10.05 -7.55 6.27
C ALA A 10 -8.70 -8.27 6.20
N SER A 11 -8.16 -8.69 7.35
CA SER A 11 -6.92 -9.48 7.43
C SER A 11 -7.02 -10.80 6.68
N LYS A 12 -8.12 -11.53 6.87
CA LYS A 12 -8.40 -12.76 6.12
C LYS A 12 -8.51 -12.50 4.63
N ALA A 13 -9.21 -11.44 4.22
CA ALA A 13 -9.37 -11.08 2.80
C ALA A 13 -8.01 -10.76 2.14
N VAL A 14 -7.17 -9.95 2.79
CA VAL A 14 -5.82 -9.62 2.32
C VAL A 14 -4.98 -10.89 2.14
N ARG A 15 -4.94 -11.76 3.15
CA ARG A 15 -4.20 -13.04 3.08
C ARG A 15 -4.75 -13.95 1.98
N GLN A 16 -6.06 -13.98 1.82
CA GLN A 16 -6.71 -14.78 0.77
C GLN A 16 -6.32 -14.30 -0.62
N VAL A 17 -6.29 -12.98 -0.87
CA VAL A 17 -5.83 -12.41 -2.14
C VAL A 17 -4.39 -12.86 -2.43
N LEU A 18 -3.47 -12.65 -1.49
CA LEU A 18 -2.07 -13.07 -1.63
C LEU A 18 -1.93 -14.57 -1.87
N HIS A 19 -2.71 -15.38 -1.16
CA HIS A 19 -2.74 -16.83 -1.33
C HIS A 19 -3.19 -17.22 -2.75
N GLN A 20 -4.25 -16.60 -3.28
CA GLN A 20 -4.69 -16.87 -4.65
C GLN A 20 -3.66 -16.43 -5.70
N LEU A 21 -2.97 -15.29 -5.50
CA LEU A 21 -1.88 -14.86 -6.39
C LEU A 21 -0.73 -15.87 -6.41
N LYS A 22 -0.30 -16.36 -5.23
CA LYS A 22 0.72 -17.40 -5.12
C LYS A 22 0.31 -18.68 -5.85
N ARG A 23 -0.95 -19.12 -5.71
CA ARG A 23 -1.49 -20.30 -6.41
C ARG A 23 -1.51 -20.14 -7.92
N LEU A 24 -1.93 -18.98 -8.42
CA LEU A 24 -1.87 -18.66 -9.85
C LEU A 24 -0.43 -18.70 -10.34
N GLY A 25 0.50 -18.17 -9.55
CA GLY A 25 1.94 -18.22 -9.83
C GLY A 25 2.46 -19.63 -10.10
N LEU A 26 2.11 -20.59 -9.25
CA LEU A 26 2.52 -21.99 -9.43
C LEU A 26 2.04 -22.61 -10.75
N VAL A 27 0.88 -22.20 -11.26
CA VAL A 27 0.35 -22.67 -12.55
C VAL A 27 1.02 -21.93 -13.71
N TRP A 28 1.28 -20.64 -13.54
CA TRP A 28 1.79 -19.78 -14.60
C TRP A 28 3.29 -19.91 -14.84
N GLN A 29 4.09 -20.27 -13.83
CA GLN A 29 5.55 -20.40 -13.99
C GLN A 29 5.95 -21.42 -15.08
N ASP A 30 5.14 -22.48 -15.26
CA ASP A 30 5.41 -23.54 -16.24
C ASP A 30 4.77 -23.29 -17.62
N VAL A 31 3.96 -22.22 -17.74
CA VAL A 31 3.17 -21.91 -18.94
C VAL A 31 3.59 -20.60 -19.58
N LEU A 32 3.92 -19.59 -18.77
CA LEU A 32 4.22 -18.24 -19.23
C LEU A 32 5.73 -17.98 -19.25
N PRO A 33 6.25 -17.30 -20.28
CA PRO A 33 7.58 -16.71 -20.23
C PRO A 33 7.71 -15.75 -19.04
N VAL A 34 8.89 -15.71 -18.42
CA VAL A 34 9.20 -14.92 -17.21
C VAL A 34 8.69 -13.47 -17.28
N ASN A 35 8.94 -12.77 -18.39
CA ASN A 35 8.53 -11.38 -18.55
C ASN A 35 7.00 -11.21 -18.60
N ILE A 36 6.28 -12.19 -19.14
CA ILE A 36 4.81 -12.20 -19.19
C ILE A 36 4.25 -12.56 -17.82
N TYR A 37 4.85 -13.53 -17.13
CA TYR A 37 4.53 -13.87 -15.74
C TYR A 37 4.59 -12.64 -14.84
N CYS A 38 5.74 -11.94 -14.82
CA CYS A 38 5.95 -10.80 -13.91
C CYS A 38 4.96 -9.67 -14.20
N LYS A 39 4.67 -9.40 -15.48
CA LYS A 39 3.65 -8.41 -15.87
C LYS A 39 2.24 -8.83 -15.42
N ALA A 40 1.87 -10.09 -15.62
CA ALA A 40 0.54 -10.59 -15.25
C ALA A 40 0.31 -10.53 -13.75
N VAL A 41 1.22 -11.11 -12.96
CA VAL A 41 1.11 -11.12 -11.49
C VAL A 41 1.26 -9.70 -10.93
N GLY A 42 2.17 -8.89 -11.47
CA GLY A 42 2.31 -7.49 -11.07
C GLY A 42 1.05 -6.66 -11.33
N THR A 43 0.35 -6.90 -12.43
CA THR A 43 -0.94 -6.25 -12.71
C THR A 43 -1.99 -6.62 -11.65
N LEU A 44 -2.10 -7.91 -11.30
CA LEU A 44 -3.05 -8.36 -10.28
C LEU A 44 -2.73 -7.79 -8.89
N LEU A 45 -1.46 -7.81 -8.49
CA LEU A 45 -1.03 -7.22 -7.22
C LEU A 45 -1.25 -5.70 -7.21
N ASN A 46 -1.00 -5.03 -8.34
CA ASN A 46 -1.28 -3.60 -8.49
C ASN A 46 -2.77 -3.29 -8.32
N THR A 47 -3.66 -4.11 -8.87
CA THR A 47 -5.11 -3.94 -8.68
C THR A 47 -5.49 -4.06 -7.21
N ALA A 48 -4.99 -5.08 -6.51
CA ALA A 48 -5.26 -5.25 -5.08
C ALA A 48 -4.76 -4.06 -4.25
N ILE A 49 -3.53 -3.61 -4.49
CA ILE A 49 -2.94 -2.44 -3.82
C ILE A 49 -3.71 -1.16 -4.14
N SER A 50 -4.11 -0.97 -5.40
CA SER A 50 -4.90 0.19 -5.81
C SER A 50 -6.21 0.27 -5.04
N GLU A 51 -6.92 -0.87 -4.91
CA GLU A 51 -8.16 -0.94 -4.15
C GLU A 51 -7.93 -0.64 -2.67
N ILE A 52 -6.88 -1.19 -2.05
CA ILE A 52 -6.56 -0.91 -0.64
C ILE A 52 -6.29 0.59 -0.44
N ILE A 53 -5.50 1.22 -1.31
CA ILE A 53 -5.25 2.67 -1.25
C ILE A 53 -6.57 3.44 -1.31
N VAL A 54 -7.40 3.16 -2.32
CA VAL A 54 -8.68 3.84 -2.50
C VAL A 54 -9.57 3.70 -1.26
N ARG A 55 -9.69 2.48 -0.72
CA ARG A 55 -10.51 2.23 0.47
C ARG A 55 -10.03 2.96 1.71
N ILE A 56 -8.72 2.99 1.95
CA ILE A 56 -8.15 3.69 3.11
C ILE A 56 -8.29 5.21 2.95
N THR A 57 -7.98 5.75 1.78
CA THR A 57 -8.07 7.19 1.52
C THR A 57 -9.50 7.73 1.50
N ALA A 58 -10.50 6.85 1.38
CA ALA A 58 -11.93 7.20 1.44
C ALA A 58 -12.47 7.26 2.88
N LEU A 59 -11.70 6.84 3.89
CA LEU A 59 -12.13 6.94 5.29
C LEU A 59 -12.09 8.40 5.75
N GLU A 60 -13.17 8.85 6.39
CA GLU A 60 -13.29 10.24 6.86
C GLU A 60 -12.67 10.47 8.24
N ASP A 61 -12.66 9.44 9.09
CA ASP A 61 -12.08 9.45 10.43
C ASP A 61 -11.37 8.11 10.66
N ILE A 62 -10.13 8.16 11.14
CA ILE A 62 -9.29 7.00 11.43
C ILE A 62 -8.73 7.21 12.83
N SER A 63 -9.20 6.40 13.78
CA SER A 63 -8.65 6.40 15.13
C SER A 63 -7.18 5.96 15.12
N THR A 64 -6.42 6.26 16.17
CA THR A 64 -5.04 5.77 16.30
C THR A 64 -4.97 4.25 16.19
N GLU A 65 -5.90 3.55 16.83
CA GLU A 65 -5.96 2.09 16.81
C GLU A 65 -6.27 1.56 15.40
N ASP A 66 -7.20 2.18 14.67
CA ASP A 66 -7.48 1.81 13.28
C ASP A 66 -6.31 2.12 12.36
N GLY A 67 -5.58 3.21 12.60
CA GLY A 67 -4.35 3.54 11.89
C GLY A 67 -3.30 2.42 12.01
N ASP A 68 -3.09 1.90 13.22
CA ASP A 68 -2.17 0.79 13.50
C ASP A 68 -2.65 -0.53 12.87
N ARG A 69 -3.95 -0.79 12.91
CA ARG A 69 -4.58 -1.96 12.25
C ARG A 69 -4.41 -1.90 10.73
N LEU A 70 -4.73 -0.76 10.11
CA LEU A 70 -4.57 -0.53 8.67
C LEU A 70 -3.10 -0.65 8.26
N TYR A 71 -2.18 -0.10 9.04
CA TYR A 71 -0.75 -0.25 8.81
C TYR A 71 -0.32 -1.71 8.85
N SER A 72 -0.80 -2.49 9.82
CA SER A 72 -0.51 -3.92 9.96
C SER A 72 -1.03 -4.75 8.77
N LEU A 73 -2.22 -4.42 8.24
CA LEU A 73 -2.73 -5.01 7.00
C LEU A 73 -1.85 -4.68 5.81
N CYS A 74 -1.48 -3.40 5.66
CA CYS A 74 -0.63 -2.96 4.57
C CYS A 74 0.77 -3.59 4.63
N LYS A 75 1.32 -3.74 5.84
CA LYS A 75 2.60 -4.41 6.08
C LYS A 75 2.56 -5.88 5.65
N THR A 76 1.46 -6.58 5.90
CA THR A 76 1.28 -7.96 5.41
C THR A 76 1.37 -8.02 3.88
N VAL A 77 0.71 -7.09 3.17
CA VAL A 77 0.84 -6.98 1.70
C VAL A 77 2.26 -6.61 1.29
N MET A 78 2.95 -5.78 2.08
CA MET A 78 4.29 -5.32 1.75
C MET A 78 5.35 -6.41 1.89
N ASP A 79 5.22 -7.25 2.92
CA ASP A 79 6.15 -8.32 3.21
C ASP A 79 5.89 -9.55 2.31
N GLU A 80 4.62 -9.89 2.09
CA GLU A 80 4.24 -11.08 1.31
C GLU A 80 4.03 -10.81 -0.18
N GLY A 81 3.70 -9.57 -0.55
CA GLY A 81 3.47 -9.15 -1.93
C GLY A 81 4.62 -9.49 -2.87
N PRO A 82 5.90 -9.23 -2.54
CA PRO A 82 7.02 -9.58 -3.41
C PRO A 82 7.14 -11.09 -3.67
N GLN A 83 6.70 -11.92 -2.73
CA GLN A 83 6.82 -13.38 -2.81
C GLN A 83 5.95 -14.00 -3.92
N VAL A 84 5.01 -13.25 -4.50
CA VAL A 84 4.24 -13.70 -5.68
C VAL A 84 5.08 -13.69 -6.96
N PHE A 85 6.21 -12.96 -6.98
CA PHE A 85 7.13 -12.89 -8.11
C PHE A 85 8.09 -14.09 -8.10
N ALA A 86 7.53 -15.26 -8.40
CA ALA A 86 8.25 -16.53 -8.50
C ALA A 86 8.10 -17.17 -9.90
N PRO A 87 8.60 -16.52 -10.98
CA PRO A 87 8.46 -17.03 -12.35
C PRO A 87 9.30 -18.28 -12.64
N LEU A 88 10.25 -18.63 -11.77
CA LEU A 88 11.13 -19.80 -11.94
C LEU A 88 10.86 -20.81 -10.83
N SER A 89 10.93 -22.11 -11.16
CA SER A 89 10.75 -23.20 -10.20
C SER A 89 11.82 -23.24 -9.12
N GLU A 90 13.04 -22.79 -9.43
CA GLU A 90 14.12 -22.63 -8.44
C GLU A 90 13.97 -21.31 -7.69
N GLU A 91 13.56 -21.38 -6.42
CA GLU A 91 13.29 -20.22 -5.57
C GLU A 91 14.48 -19.25 -5.43
N SER A 92 15.70 -19.79 -5.36
CA SER A 92 16.94 -18.99 -5.25
C SER A 92 17.17 -18.04 -6.43
N LYS A 93 16.58 -18.34 -7.61
CA LYS A 93 16.70 -17.54 -8.83
C LYS A 93 15.64 -16.43 -8.92
N ASN A 94 14.66 -16.41 -8.02
CA ASN A 94 13.54 -15.46 -8.08
C ASN A 94 13.81 -14.12 -7.38
N ARG A 95 14.82 -14.05 -6.52
CA ARG A 95 15.12 -12.86 -5.69
C ARG A 95 15.14 -11.55 -6.48
N LYS A 96 15.76 -11.54 -7.67
CA LYS A 96 15.82 -10.33 -8.52
C LYS A 96 14.42 -9.81 -8.90
N TYR A 97 13.45 -10.68 -9.17
CA TYR A 97 12.10 -10.27 -9.55
C TYR A 97 11.31 -9.77 -8.33
N GLN A 98 11.59 -10.32 -7.14
CA GLN A 98 11.02 -9.86 -5.88
C GLN A 98 11.58 -8.49 -5.45
N GLU A 99 12.79 -8.14 -5.88
CA GLU A 99 13.37 -6.80 -5.67
C GLU A 99 12.85 -5.78 -6.70
N GLU A 100 12.49 -6.24 -7.91
CA GLU A 100 11.95 -5.43 -9.02
C GLU A 100 10.43 -5.19 -8.98
N VAL A 101 9.75 -5.48 -7.86
CA VAL A 101 8.29 -5.25 -7.72
C VAL A 101 7.83 -3.85 -8.18
N PRO A 102 8.53 -2.74 -7.84
CA PRO A 102 8.12 -1.41 -8.31
C PRO A 102 8.08 -1.25 -9.84
N VAL A 103 8.80 -2.10 -10.59
CA VAL A 103 8.79 -2.09 -12.06
C VAL A 103 7.47 -2.62 -12.62
N TYR A 104 6.88 -3.62 -11.95
CA TYR A 104 5.67 -4.30 -12.41
C TYR A 104 4.40 -3.83 -11.67
N VAL A 105 4.55 -3.10 -10.56
CA VAL A 105 3.46 -2.65 -9.69
C VAL A 105 3.50 -1.12 -9.56
N PRO A 106 2.88 -0.37 -10.48
CA PRO A 106 2.93 1.10 -10.48
C PRO A 106 2.52 1.76 -9.16
N LYS A 107 1.55 1.19 -8.44
CA LYS A 107 1.07 1.73 -7.15
C LYS A 107 1.93 1.32 -5.94
N TRP A 108 3.04 0.63 -6.13
CA TRP A 108 3.91 0.19 -5.04
C TRP A 108 4.51 1.34 -4.24
N MET A 109 5.01 2.38 -4.91
CA MET A 109 5.58 3.55 -4.22
C MET A 109 4.50 4.39 -3.53
N PRO A 110 3.35 4.71 -4.17
CA PRO A 110 2.22 5.32 -3.46
C PRO A 110 1.75 4.53 -2.24
N PHE A 111 1.75 3.19 -2.32
CA PHE A 111 1.39 2.34 -1.20
C PHE A 111 2.36 2.46 -0.02
N LYS A 112 3.67 2.55 -0.29
CA LYS A 112 4.68 2.82 0.74
C LYS A 112 4.50 4.18 1.40
N GLU A 113 4.18 5.22 0.62
CA GLU A 113 3.91 6.54 1.19
C GLU A 113 2.62 6.55 2.02
N LEU A 114 1.58 5.81 1.62
CA LEU A 114 0.38 5.61 2.44
C LEU A 114 0.72 4.96 3.78
N MET A 115 1.49 3.88 3.77
CA MET A 115 1.94 3.21 4.99
C MET A 115 2.72 4.16 5.91
N MET A 116 3.57 5.01 5.33
CA MET A 116 4.28 6.04 6.09
C MET A 116 3.30 7.03 6.73
N MET A 117 2.30 7.52 5.98
CA MET A 117 1.30 8.45 6.52
C MET A 117 0.48 7.88 7.68
N LEU A 118 0.13 6.58 7.64
CA LEU A 118 -0.63 5.92 8.70
C LEU A 118 0.10 5.88 10.06
N GLN A 119 1.41 6.13 10.08
CA GLN A 119 2.26 6.04 11.28
C GLN A 119 3.04 7.33 11.56
N ALA A 120 3.08 8.25 10.60
CA ALA A 120 3.85 9.48 10.70
C ALA A 120 3.13 10.54 11.52
N SER A 121 3.91 11.46 12.09
CA SER A 121 3.43 12.71 12.66
C SER A 121 3.13 13.75 11.57
N LEU A 122 2.35 14.79 11.92
CA LEU A 122 2.09 15.94 11.02
C LEU A 122 3.37 16.61 10.50
N GLN A 123 4.45 16.60 11.29
CA GLN A 123 5.72 17.19 10.88
C GLN A 123 6.38 16.34 9.78
N GLU A 124 6.48 15.03 10.00
CA GLU A 124 7.04 14.09 9.02
C GLU A 124 6.25 14.10 7.72
N ILE A 125 4.92 14.19 7.78
CA ILE A 125 4.08 14.34 6.58
C ILE A 125 4.41 15.64 5.82
N GLY A 126 4.60 16.75 6.55
CA GLY A 126 5.00 18.03 5.94
C GLY A 126 6.39 17.96 5.29
N ASP A 127 7.34 17.32 5.97
CA ASP A 127 8.72 17.14 5.46
C ASP A 127 8.74 16.23 4.23
N ARG A 128 7.92 15.16 4.23
CA ARG A 128 7.73 14.25 3.09
C ARG A 128 7.00 14.89 1.91
N TRP A 129 6.13 15.88 2.17
CA TRP A 129 5.50 16.68 1.13
C TRP A 129 6.49 17.64 0.45
N ALA A 130 7.40 18.25 1.23
CA ALA A 130 8.46 19.16 0.77
C ALA A 130 7.98 20.18 -0.28
N ASP A 131 7.01 21.01 0.08
CA ASP A 131 6.42 22.05 -0.79
C ASP A 131 5.96 21.55 -2.16
N GLY A 132 5.42 20.32 -2.22
CA GLY A 132 4.89 19.71 -3.44
C GLY A 132 5.96 19.05 -4.31
N LYS A 133 7.20 18.93 -3.82
CA LYS A 133 8.33 18.34 -4.55
C LYS A 133 8.84 17.04 -3.92
N GLY A 134 8.29 16.66 -2.76
CA GLY A 134 8.70 15.48 -2.03
C GLY A 134 8.08 14.19 -2.58
N PRO A 135 8.53 13.02 -2.08
CA PRO A 135 8.02 11.72 -2.49
C PRO A 135 6.50 11.59 -2.28
N LEU A 136 5.95 12.24 -1.25
CA LEU A 136 4.52 12.20 -1.00
C LEU A 136 3.71 12.93 -2.08
N ALA A 137 4.22 14.06 -2.58
CA ALA A 137 3.59 14.83 -3.66
C ALA A 137 3.67 14.13 -5.03
N ALA A 138 4.67 13.27 -5.22
CA ALA A 138 4.75 12.39 -6.38
C ALA A 138 3.75 11.22 -6.31
N ALA A 139 3.36 10.81 -5.10
CA ALA A 139 2.45 9.69 -4.85
C ALA A 139 0.98 10.07 -4.84
N PHE A 140 0.64 11.24 -4.29
CA PHE A 140 -0.73 11.68 -4.04
C PHE A 140 -0.92 13.16 -4.39
N SER A 141 -2.14 13.50 -4.77
CA SER A 141 -2.56 14.89 -4.92
C SER A 141 -2.62 15.62 -3.58
N SER A 142 -2.49 16.96 -3.63
CA SER A 142 -2.68 17.84 -2.46
C SER A 142 -4.05 17.59 -1.78
N SER A 143 -5.10 17.33 -2.56
CA SER A 143 -6.43 17.00 -2.02
C SER A 143 -6.46 15.69 -1.24
N GLU A 144 -5.85 14.62 -1.76
CA GLU A 144 -5.80 13.32 -1.11
C GLU A 144 -4.99 13.40 0.18
N VAL A 145 -3.82 14.06 0.15
CA VAL A 145 -3.00 14.26 1.35
C VAL A 145 -3.75 15.05 2.42
N LYS A 146 -4.46 16.12 2.04
CA LYS A 146 -5.29 16.90 2.98
C LYS A 146 -6.44 16.09 3.55
N ALA A 147 -7.10 15.26 2.75
CA ALA A 147 -8.17 14.39 3.21
C ALA A 147 -7.64 13.40 4.25
N LEU A 148 -6.52 12.74 3.96
CA LEU A 148 -5.91 11.77 4.86
C LEU A 148 -5.37 12.40 6.14
N ILE A 149 -4.80 13.62 6.09
CA ILE A 149 -4.45 14.39 7.30
C ILE A 149 -5.69 14.68 8.16
N ARG A 150 -6.84 14.99 7.54
CA ARG A 150 -8.07 15.23 8.30
C ARG A 150 -8.59 13.96 8.95
N ALA A 151 -8.47 12.82 8.26
CA ALA A 151 -8.89 11.53 8.77
C ALA A 151 -8.01 11.03 9.93
N LEU A 152 -6.69 11.23 9.85
CA LEU A 152 -5.75 10.71 10.85
C LEU A 152 -5.54 11.62 12.07
N PHE A 153 -5.85 12.92 11.96
CA PHE A 153 -5.53 13.89 13.02
C PHE A 153 -6.74 14.71 13.44
N GLN A 154 -6.89 14.84 14.76
CA GLN A 154 -7.89 15.68 15.40
C GLN A 154 -7.76 17.17 14.99
N ASN A 155 -8.89 17.88 15.03
CA ASN A 155 -8.94 19.28 14.63
C ASN A 155 -8.21 20.18 15.64
N THR A 156 -6.98 20.56 15.29
CA THR A 156 -6.09 21.38 16.12
C THR A 156 -5.43 22.46 15.27
N GLU A 157 -4.89 23.49 15.92
CA GLU A 157 -4.09 24.54 15.23
C GLU A 157 -2.88 23.94 14.51
N ARG A 158 -2.23 22.92 15.10
CA ARG A 158 -1.11 22.21 14.47
C ARG A 158 -1.53 21.53 13.17
N ARG A 159 -2.73 20.90 13.14
CA ARG A 159 -3.30 20.32 11.92
C ARG A 159 -3.58 21.39 10.88
N ALA A 160 -4.21 22.51 11.27
CA ALA A 160 -4.49 23.62 10.38
C ALA A 160 -3.22 24.20 9.73
N ALA A 161 -2.16 24.37 10.53
CA ALA A 161 -0.87 24.84 10.05
C ALA A 161 -0.21 23.85 9.07
N ALA A 162 -0.29 22.54 9.33
CA ALA A 162 0.20 21.51 8.40
C ALA A 162 -0.58 21.52 7.08
N LEU A 163 -1.92 21.57 7.14
CA LEU A 163 -2.78 21.63 5.96
C LEU A 163 -2.50 22.85 5.07
N ALA A 164 -2.12 23.99 5.66
CA ALA A 164 -1.78 25.21 4.93
C ALA A 164 -0.47 25.09 4.10
N LYS A 165 0.43 24.18 4.49
CA LYS A 165 1.68 23.89 3.76
C LYS A 165 1.48 22.97 2.56
N ILE A 166 0.42 22.17 2.57
CA ILE A 166 0.05 21.31 1.45
C ILE A 166 -0.69 22.17 0.42
N LYS A 167 -0.08 22.47 -0.73
CA LYS A 167 -0.69 23.30 -1.79
C LYS A 167 -0.98 22.48 -3.03
#